data_AF-W7EST5-F1
#
_entry.id   AF-W7EST5-F1
#
_cell.length_a   1.000
_cell.length_b   1.000
_cell.length_c   1.000
_cell.angle_alpha   90.00
_cell.angle_beta   90.00
_cell.angle_gamma   90.00
#
_symmetry.space_group_name_H-M   'P 1'
#
loop_
_entity.id
_entity.type
_entity.pdbx_description
1 polymer ?
#
loop_
_entity_poly.entity_id
_entity_poly.type
_entity_poly.pdbx_seq_one_letter_code
_entity_poly.pdbx_strand_id
1 'polypeptide(L)'
;MGSNTKDTVWPDHPVPDSVKKLIDRFFSLLDTQDSNVGNILADEIFASDGRGQLGGHVFAGTEEICKSRDNAWATLNARKHVLRVYSSKADASDLLFIAIVAMDLKNGEHVEGIEYIILI
;
A
#
# COMPACT_ATOMS: atom_id res chain seq x y z
N MET A 1 13.39 -11.75 1.54
CA MET A 1 12.58 -11.15 0.45
C MET A 1 13.09 -9.74 0.22
N GLY A 2 13.14 -9.28 -1.04
CA GLY A 2 13.64 -7.94 -1.37
C GLY A 2 12.64 -6.86 -0.94
N SER A 3 13.15 -5.65 -0.69
CA SER A 3 12.35 -4.47 -0.33
C SER A 3 11.29 -4.15 -1.41
N ASN A 4 10.07 -3.78 -0.98
CA ASN A 4 9.00 -3.29 -1.86
C ASN A 4 9.24 -1.86 -2.35
N THR A 5 10.24 -1.18 -1.79
CA THR A 5 10.63 0.16 -2.20
C THR A 5 11.95 0.22 -2.99
N LYS A 6 12.50 -0.94 -3.38
CA LYS A 6 13.78 -1.04 -4.09
C LYS A 6 13.80 -0.21 -5.38
N ASP A 7 12.74 -0.33 -6.17
CA ASP A 7 12.62 0.32 -7.48
C ASP A 7 11.77 1.61 -7.39
N THR A 8 11.57 2.12 -6.17
CA THR A 8 10.80 3.35 -5.93
C THR A 8 11.52 4.57 -6.45
N VAL A 9 10.80 5.40 -7.20
CA VAL A 9 11.23 6.76 -7.53
C VAL A 9 10.87 7.68 -6.37
N TRP A 10 11.89 8.21 -5.69
CA TRP A 10 11.75 9.10 -4.54
C TRP A 10 11.68 10.58 -4.95
N PRO A 11 11.16 11.46 -4.09
CA PRO A 11 11.26 12.91 -4.29
C PRO A 11 12.71 13.39 -4.33
N ASP A 12 12.93 14.56 -4.94
CA ASP A 12 14.26 15.19 -4.98
C ASP A 12 14.76 15.63 -3.60
N HIS A 13 13.84 15.92 -2.67
CA HIS A 13 14.18 16.23 -1.29
C HIS A 13 14.26 14.97 -0.41
N PRO A 14 15.10 14.99 0.65
CA PRO A 14 15.28 13.82 1.51
C PRO A 14 13.99 13.38 2.19
N VAL A 15 13.62 12.11 2.01
CA VAL A 15 12.57 11.43 2.78
C VAL A 15 13.21 10.70 3.96
N PRO A 16 12.74 10.87 5.21
CA PRO A 16 13.27 10.18 6.38
C PRO A 16 13.23 8.65 6.24
N ASP A 17 14.25 7.96 6.74
CA ASP A 17 14.33 6.49 6.65
C ASP A 17 13.20 5.78 7.40
N SER A 18 12.67 6.37 8.47
CA SER A 18 11.50 5.87 9.19
C SER A 18 10.26 5.84 8.28
N VAL A 19 10.07 6.89 7.48
CA VAL A 19 8.97 6.99 6.52
C VAL A 19 9.16 5.97 5.39
N LYS A 20 10.38 5.81 4.86
CA LYS A 20 10.66 4.79 3.84
C LYS A 20 10.36 3.38 4.34
N LYS A 21 10.73 3.07 5.59
CA LYS A 21 10.43 1.78 6.23
C LYS A 21 8.92 1.58 6.44
N LEU A 22 8.19 2.64 6.80
CA LEU A 22 6.74 2.58 6.94
C LEU A 22 6.07 2.27 5.58
N ILE A 23 6.49 2.97 4.52
CA ILE A 23 6.00 2.73 3.15
C ILE A 23 6.34 1.31 2.70
N ASP A 24 7.58 0.86 2.91
CA ASP A 24 8.00 -0.50 2.57
C ASP A 24 7.18 -1.57 3.30
N ARG A 25 6.92 -1.38 4.59
CA ARG A 25 6.06 -2.26 5.39
C ARG A 25 4.64 -2.27 4.85
N PHE A 26 4.06 -1.10 4.59
CA PHE A 26 2.70 -0.99 4.07
C PHE A 26 2.53 -1.73 2.74
N PHE A 27 3.39 -1.49 1.75
CA PHE A 27 3.28 -2.18 0.46
C PHE A 27 3.63 -3.67 0.54
N SER A 28 4.52 -4.07 1.45
CA SER A 28 4.76 -5.50 1.73
C SER A 28 3.54 -6.22 2.28
N LEU A 29 2.80 -5.54 3.15
CA LEU A 29 1.54 -6.03 3.69
C LEU A 29 0.46 -6.12 2.60
N LEU A 30 0.41 -5.13 1.70
CA LEU A 30 -0.51 -5.18 0.57
C LEU A 30 -0.21 -6.33 -0.40
N ASP A 31 1.06 -6.70 -0.61
CA ASP A 31 1.48 -7.70 -1.60
C ASP A 31 1.59 -9.14 -1.06
N THR A 32 1.29 -9.37 0.21
CA THR A 32 1.17 -10.72 0.79
C THR A 32 -0.28 -11.19 0.92
N GLN A 33 -0.46 -12.51 0.87
CA GLN A 33 -1.76 -13.17 1.05
C GLN A 33 -2.07 -13.50 2.52
N ASP A 34 -1.24 -13.07 3.46
CA ASP A 34 -1.44 -13.38 4.88
C ASP A 34 -2.77 -12.85 5.39
N SER A 35 -3.54 -13.70 6.08
CA SER A 35 -4.87 -13.34 6.58
C SER A 35 -4.85 -12.29 7.68
N ASN A 36 -3.72 -12.13 8.39
CA ASN A 36 -3.59 -11.17 9.48
C ASN A 36 -3.25 -9.74 9.03
N VAL A 37 -3.08 -9.51 7.72
CA VAL A 37 -2.65 -8.19 7.19
C VAL A 37 -3.59 -7.08 7.65
N GLY A 38 -4.91 -7.31 7.60
CA GLY A 38 -5.89 -6.30 7.99
C GLY A 38 -5.69 -5.80 9.42
N ASN A 39 -5.46 -6.71 10.36
CA ASN A 39 -5.15 -6.36 11.75
C ASN A 39 -3.85 -5.54 11.85
N ILE A 40 -2.79 -5.97 11.17
CA ILE A 40 -1.51 -5.25 11.17
C ILE A 40 -1.66 -3.84 10.60
N LEU A 41 -2.45 -3.68 9.53
CA LEU A 41 -2.74 -2.36 8.98
C LEU A 41 -3.43 -1.46 10.01
N ALA A 42 -4.44 -1.99 10.70
CA ALA A 42 -5.21 -1.24 11.68
C ALA A 42 -4.42 -0.88 12.95
N ASP A 43 -3.54 -1.78 13.40
CA ASP A 43 -2.81 -1.62 14.66
C ASP A 43 -1.48 -0.85 14.50
N GLU A 44 -0.81 -1.01 13.36
CA GLU A 44 0.57 -0.53 13.18
C GLU A 44 0.75 0.53 12.08
N ILE A 45 -0.17 0.63 11.12
CA ILE A 45 0.00 1.52 9.96
C ILE A 45 -0.95 2.72 10.02
N PHE A 46 -2.24 2.48 10.28
CA PHE A 46 -3.24 3.54 10.33
C PHE A 46 -3.41 4.07 11.76
N ALA A 47 -3.70 5.36 11.88
CA ALA A 47 -4.25 5.91 13.12
C ALA A 47 -5.65 5.32 13.37
N SER A 48 -6.12 5.35 14.62
CA SER A 48 -7.42 4.74 14.98
C SER A 48 -8.63 5.39 14.28
N ASP A 49 -8.50 6.64 13.85
CA ASP A 49 -9.46 7.40 13.05
C ASP A 49 -9.04 7.57 11.57
N GLY A 50 -7.95 6.92 11.17
CA GLY A 50 -7.38 7.01 9.83
C GLY A 50 -8.28 6.43 8.75
N ARG A 51 -8.09 6.89 7.51
CA ARG A 51 -8.88 6.49 6.34
C ARG A 51 -7.98 6.01 5.22
N GLY A 52 -8.36 4.90 4.60
CA GLY A 52 -7.66 4.32 3.46
C GLY A 52 -8.59 4.11 2.29
N GLN A 53 -8.17 4.55 1.10
CA GLN A 53 -8.81 4.15 -0.16
C GLN A 53 -7.98 3.06 -0.83
N LEU A 54 -8.52 1.83 -0.91
CA LEU A 54 -7.84 0.64 -1.43
C LEU A 54 -8.76 -0.09 -2.41
N GLY A 55 -8.29 -0.40 -3.62
CA GLY A 55 -9.08 -1.15 -4.60
C GLY A 55 -10.43 -0.52 -4.97
N GLY A 56 -10.54 0.82 -4.90
CA GLY A 56 -11.78 1.57 -5.16
C GLY A 56 -12.75 1.66 -3.98
N HIS A 57 -12.43 1.05 -2.83
CA HIS A 57 -13.23 1.13 -1.61
C HIS A 57 -12.57 2.04 -0.58
N VAL A 58 -13.40 2.75 0.21
CA VAL A 58 -12.94 3.57 1.33
C VAL A 58 -13.21 2.83 2.63
N PHE A 59 -12.21 2.78 3.51
CA PHE A 59 -12.27 2.18 4.83
C PHE A 59 -11.88 3.26 5.86
N ALA A 60 -12.65 3.40 6.92
CA ALA A 60 -12.47 4.40 7.95
C ALA A 60 -12.43 3.78 9.36
N GLY A 61 -11.37 4.10 10.09
CA GLY A 61 -11.15 3.63 11.45
C GLY A 61 -10.75 2.15 11.55
N THR A 62 -10.36 1.75 12.75
CA THR A 62 -9.76 0.44 13.05
C THR A 62 -10.60 -0.74 12.53
N GLU A 63 -11.92 -0.72 12.74
CA GLU A 63 -12.79 -1.85 12.36
C GLU A 63 -12.88 -2.08 10.85
N GLU A 64 -12.97 -1.00 10.05
CA GLU A 64 -13.07 -1.12 8.60
C GLU A 64 -11.71 -1.42 7.97
N ILE A 65 -10.63 -0.80 8.50
CA ILE A 65 -9.26 -1.07 8.04
C ILE A 65 -8.88 -2.53 8.31
N CYS A 66 -9.30 -3.09 9.46
CA CYS A 66 -9.13 -4.51 9.79
C CYS A 66 -9.73 -5.43 8.71
N LYS A 67 -10.88 -5.06 8.14
CA LYS A 67 -11.58 -5.82 7.09
C LYS A 67 -11.17 -5.45 5.67
N SER A 68 -10.29 -4.47 5.49
CA SER A 68 -9.90 -3.95 4.16
C SER A 68 -9.23 -4.98 3.24
N ARG A 69 -8.80 -6.12 3.81
CA ARG A 69 -8.16 -7.21 3.08
C ARG A 69 -9.07 -8.40 2.84
N ASP A 70 -10.28 -8.39 3.38
CA ASP A 70 -11.26 -9.44 3.16
C ASP A 70 -11.55 -9.54 1.66
N ASN A 71 -11.38 -10.74 1.11
CA ASN A 71 -11.58 -11.03 -0.32
C ASN A 71 -10.64 -10.29 -1.29
N ALA A 72 -9.64 -9.53 -0.83
CA ALA A 72 -8.72 -8.80 -1.71
C ALA A 72 -7.91 -9.73 -2.64
N TRP A 73 -7.79 -11.01 -2.27
CA TRP A 73 -7.11 -12.07 -3.03
C TRP A 73 -8.08 -13.08 -3.66
N ALA A 74 -9.38 -12.77 -3.72
CA ALA A 74 -10.39 -13.68 -4.27
C ALA A 74 -10.08 -14.03 -5.74
N THR A 75 -9.61 -13.05 -6.52
CA THR A 75 -9.33 -13.17 -7.96
C THR A 75 -7.84 -13.17 -8.31
N LEU A 76 -6.95 -12.89 -7.35
CA LEU A 76 -5.51 -12.69 -7.55
C LEU A 76 -4.69 -13.88 -7.02
N ASN A 77 -3.60 -14.21 -7.71
CA ASN A 77 -2.55 -15.13 -7.27
C ASN A 77 -1.30 -14.39 -6.79
N ALA A 78 -0.98 -13.26 -7.41
CA ALA A 78 0.15 -12.42 -7.01
C ALA A 78 -0.15 -10.97 -7.33
N ARG A 79 0.48 -10.07 -6.58
CA ARG A 79 0.46 -8.64 -6.82
C ARG A 79 1.81 -8.05 -6.45
N LYS A 80 2.24 -7.04 -7.20
CA LYS A 80 3.45 -6.28 -6.91
C LYS A 80 3.26 -4.82 -7.29
N HIS A 81 3.59 -3.92 -6.37
CA HIS A 81 3.62 -2.49 -6.64
C HIS A 81 5.04 -2.01 -6.98
N VAL A 82 5.13 -1.08 -7.94
CA VAL A 82 6.30 -0.24 -8.19
C VAL A 82 5.88 1.21 -8.02
N LEU A 83 6.57 1.94 -7.16
CA LEU A 83 6.09 3.22 -6.64
C LEU A 83 6.82 4.41 -7.22
N ARG A 84 6.07 5.49 -7.36
CA ARG A 84 6.60 6.85 -7.38
C ARG A 84 6.00 7.62 -6.22
N VAL A 85 6.87 8.18 -5.39
CA VAL A 85 6.50 8.90 -4.17
C VAL A 85 6.70 10.38 -4.40
N TYR A 86 5.69 11.17 -4.04
CA TYR A 86 5.76 12.61 -3.96
C TYR A 86 5.49 13.03 -2.51
N SER A 87 6.06 14.16 -2.12
CA SER A 87 5.72 14.79 -0.84
C SER A 87 5.60 16.29 -1.00
N SER A 88 4.57 16.87 -0.37
CA SER A 88 4.38 18.32 -0.32
C SER A 88 5.22 18.99 0.77
N LYS A 89 5.77 18.19 1.71
CA LYS A 89 6.51 18.67 2.89
C LYS A 89 7.89 18.05 2.99
N ALA A 90 8.82 18.79 3.60
CA ALA A 90 10.19 18.33 3.81
C ALA A 90 10.30 17.16 4.79
N ASP A 91 9.35 17.04 5.73
CA ASP A 91 9.31 15.98 6.73
C ASP A 91 8.58 14.71 6.25
N ALA A 92 8.08 14.71 5.01
CA ALA A 92 7.32 13.61 4.43
C ALA A 92 6.05 13.24 5.22
N SER A 93 5.46 14.18 5.94
CA SER A 93 4.18 13.98 6.66
C SER A 93 2.93 14.07 5.75
N ASP A 94 3.11 14.47 4.50
CA ASP A 94 2.06 14.53 3.48
C ASP A 94 2.63 13.95 2.18
N LEU A 95 2.05 12.82 1.75
CA LEU A 95 2.59 11.92 0.74
C LEU A 95 1.53 11.56 -0.29
N LEU A 96 1.96 11.51 -1.56
CA LEU A 96 1.19 10.95 -2.66
C LEU A 96 1.95 9.78 -3.27
N PHE A 97 1.24 8.66 -3.46
CA PHE A 97 1.75 7.48 -4.12
C PHE A 97 1.07 7.31 -5.47
N ILE A 98 1.88 7.21 -6.53
CA ILE A 98 1.43 6.69 -7.83
C ILE A 98 2.13 5.35 -8.01
N ALA A 99 1.36 4.27 -8.11
CA ALA A 99 1.90 2.93 -8.28
C ALA A 99 1.54 2.38 -9.66
N ILE A 100 2.49 1.69 -10.30
CA ILE A 100 2.16 0.67 -11.30
C ILE A 100 2.03 -0.64 -10.53
N VAL A 101 0.92 -1.33 -10.75
CA VAL A 101 0.59 -2.58 -10.06
C VAL A 101 0.49 -3.68 -11.09
N ALA A 102 1.38 -4.66 -10.97
CA ALA A 102 1.34 -5.89 -11.74
C ALA A 102 0.61 -6.97 -10.94
N MET A 103 -0.31 -7.68 -11.59
CA MET A 103 -1.16 -8.69 -10.98
C MET A 103 -1.20 -9.95 -11.83
N ASP A 104 -1.03 -11.10 -11.18
CA ASP A 104 -1.32 -12.39 -11.76
C ASP A 104 -2.71 -12.84 -11.30
N LEU A 105 -3.62 -13.05 -12.24
CA LEU A 105 -5.00 -13.42 -11.96
C LEU A 105 -5.16 -14.94 -11.90
N LYS A 106 -6.18 -15.41 -11.18
CA LYS A 106 -6.50 -16.85 -11.07
C LYS A 106 -6.93 -17.49 -12.39
N ASN A 107 -7.40 -16.70 -13.35
CA ASN A 107 -7.74 -17.16 -14.70
C ASN A 107 -6.50 -17.34 -15.60
N GLY A 108 -5.28 -17.05 -15.10
CA GLY A 108 -4.03 -17.17 -15.84
C GLY A 108 -3.60 -15.90 -16.60
N GLU A 109 -4.39 -14.83 -16.54
CA GLU A 109 -4.03 -13.55 -17.16
C GLU A 109 -3.06 -12.76 -16.27
N HIS A 110 -2.18 -12.00 -16.93
CA HIS A 110 -1.32 -11.00 -16.32
C HIS A 110 -1.81 -9.61 -16.70
N VAL A 111 -2.02 -8.74 -15.70
CA VAL A 111 -2.53 -7.39 -15.90
C VAL A 111 -1.64 -6.39 -15.18
N GLU A 112 -1.31 -5.30 -15.85
CA GLU A 112 -0.67 -4.13 -15.25
C GLU A 112 -1.61 -2.93 -15.31
N GLY A 113 -1.66 -2.15 -14.23
CA GLY A 113 -2.50 -0.96 -14.14
C GLY A 113 -1.90 0.11 -13.24
N ILE A 114 -2.45 1.33 -13.31
CA ILE A 114 -2.08 2.41 -12.41
C ILE A 114 -3.02 2.37 -11.21
N GLU A 115 -2.45 2.34 -10.00
CA GLU A 115 -3.19 2.51 -8.74
C GLU A 115 -2.75 3.81 -8.06
N TYR A 116 -3.74 4.57 -7.60
CA TYR A 116 -3.54 5.74 -6.76
C TYR A 116 -3.93 5.35 -5.34
N ILE A 117 -2.99 5.47 -4.40
CA ILE A 117 -3.25 5.20 -2.99
C ILE A 117 -3.12 6.50 -2.24
N ILE A 118 -4.20 6.86 -1.55
CA ILE A 118 -4.27 8.05 -0.70
C ILE A 118 -4.56 7.56 0.72
N LEU A 119 -3.67 7.93 1.65
CA LEU A 119 -3.83 7.72 3.07
C LEU A 119 -4.20 9.08 3.66
N ILE A 120 -5.37 9.17 4.31
CA ILE A 120 -5.92 10.42 4.87
C ILE A 120 -6.13 10.25 6.37
#